data_AF-A0AAW7EEX3-F1
#
_entry.id   AF-A0AAW7EEX3-F1
#
_cell.length_a   1.000
_cell.length_b   1.000
_cell.length_c   1.000
_cell.angle_alpha   90.00
_cell.angle_beta   90.00
_cell.angle_gamma   90.00
#
_symmetry.space_group_name_H-M   'P 1'
#
loop_
_entity.id
_entity.type
_entity.pdbx_description
1 polymer ?
#
loop_
_entity_poly.entity_id
_entity_poly.type
_entity_poly.pdbx_seq_one_letter_code
_entity_poly.pdbx_strand_id
1 'polypeptide(L)'
;MNSFIEGAVSPLLSIWRHTLWLSGVLLLSACGSHSELPPFTASGYVGDQGAVRIWRKDSGDDVHLLSVFSPWRKGETTTSEYRWQGDSLSLIELNVYSKPAEHVRIRFDDRGELSFMQREVDGQKQQLSSDQIALYRYRADQIRQTSDALRQGRVILRQGRWHADNTVTTCEGETLKPDLESWAINHIERRQRHSSVEVSVAWLEAPEGSQLLLVANEDFCHWQPTAKTF
;
A
#
# COMPACT_ATOMS: atom_id res chain seq x y z
N MET A 1 -33.00 66.92 32.24
CA MET A 1 -33.96 67.47 33.23
C MET A 1 -35.25 66.68 33.06
N ASN A 2 -35.76 66.12 34.17
CA ASN A 2 -36.95 65.25 34.33
C ASN A 2 -36.74 63.78 33.85
N SER A 3 -36.46 62.78 34.70
CA SER A 3 -37.22 62.22 35.84
C SER A 3 -38.63 61.79 35.46
N PHE A 4 -38.94 60.49 35.55
CA PHE A 4 -39.94 59.92 36.48
C PHE A 4 -39.87 58.38 36.48
N ILE A 5 -39.87 57.82 37.68
CA ILE A 5 -40.01 56.41 38.05
C ILE A 5 -41.45 56.22 38.54
N GLU A 6 -42.11 55.14 38.11
CA GLU A 6 -43.20 54.40 38.79
C GLU A 6 -43.58 53.25 37.83
N GLY A 7 -43.84 52.00 38.21
CA GLY A 7 -44.25 51.45 39.48
C GLY A 7 -45.33 50.40 39.20
N ALA A 8 -44.94 49.12 39.30
CA ALA A 8 -45.75 47.92 39.56
C ALA A 8 -47.03 47.59 38.74
N VAL A 9 -47.14 46.32 38.34
CA VAL A 9 -48.09 45.31 38.87
C VAL A 9 -48.29 44.25 37.79
N SER A 10 -47.66 43.08 37.97
CA SER A 10 -48.09 41.84 37.33
C SER A 10 -49.48 41.44 37.86
N PRO A 11 -50.29 40.77 37.03
CA PRO A 11 -50.74 39.48 37.47
C PRO A 11 -50.40 38.40 36.44
N LEU A 12 -49.82 37.35 37.01
CA LEU A 12 -49.69 36.00 36.47
C LEU A 12 -51.06 35.52 35.98
N LEU A 13 -51.11 34.92 34.79
CA LEU A 13 -51.89 33.72 34.42
C LEU A 13 -51.93 33.60 32.89
N SER A 14 -50.90 32.99 32.30
CA SER A 14 -51.02 32.30 31.01
C SER A 14 -49.91 31.28 30.88
N ILE A 15 -49.82 30.38 31.86
CA ILE A 15 -49.07 29.12 31.74
C ILE A 15 -50.11 28.05 31.39
N TRP A 16 -50.38 27.88 30.10
CA TRP A 16 -50.73 26.59 29.49
C TRP A 16 -51.01 26.78 28.01
N ARG A 17 -50.35 25.98 27.15
CA ARG A 17 -50.19 26.14 25.69
C ARG A 17 -49.06 27.14 25.39
N HIS A 18 -47.81 26.74 25.17
CA HIS A 18 -47.36 25.77 24.19
C HIS A 18 -45.95 25.24 24.55
N THR A 19 -45.85 24.37 25.55
CA THR A 19 -44.71 23.44 25.65
C THR A 19 -45.01 22.25 24.76
N LEU A 20 -44.56 22.29 23.50
CA LEU A 20 -44.38 21.14 22.60
C LEU A 20 -43.87 21.64 21.22
N TRP A 21 -42.67 22.20 21.19
CA TRP A 21 -41.87 22.33 19.95
C TRP A 21 -40.42 21.95 20.27
N LEU A 22 -40.24 20.67 20.63
CA LEU A 22 -38.95 20.01 20.74
C LEU A 22 -39.12 18.59 20.22
N SER A 23 -38.86 18.37 18.94
CA SER A 23 -38.45 17.06 18.39
C SER A 23 -38.23 17.20 16.89
N GLY A 24 -36.97 17.09 16.46
CA GLY A 24 -36.65 17.11 15.04
C GLY A 24 -35.19 17.34 14.69
N VAL A 25 -34.24 17.11 15.60
CA VAL A 25 -32.85 16.91 15.17
C VAL A 25 -32.70 15.42 14.88
N LEU A 26 -32.97 15.05 13.63
CA LEU A 26 -32.52 13.77 13.09
C LEU A 26 -30.99 13.81 13.03
N LEU A 27 -30.34 13.23 14.05
CA LEU A 27 -28.96 12.81 13.93
C LEU A 27 -28.93 11.69 12.89
N LEU A 28 -28.69 12.04 11.63
CA LEU A 28 -28.20 11.09 10.64
C LEU A 28 -26.75 10.77 11.01
N SER A 29 -26.56 9.98 12.07
CA SER A 29 -25.33 9.21 12.22
C SER A 29 -25.38 8.13 11.13
N ALA A 30 -24.97 8.51 9.92
CA ALA A 30 -24.55 7.55 8.93
C ALA A 30 -23.34 6.83 9.54
N CYS A 31 -23.57 5.70 10.21
CA CYS A 31 -22.56 4.68 10.38
C CYS A 31 -22.25 4.18 8.97
N GLY A 32 -21.41 4.93 8.25
CA GLY A 32 -20.72 4.39 7.09
C GLY A 32 -20.04 3.14 7.58
N SER A 33 -20.38 2.00 6.99
CA SER A 33 -19.61 0.79 7.17
C SER A 33 -18.20 1.11 6.67
N HIS A 34 -17.31 1.52 7.57
CA HIS A 34 -15.89 1.53 7.30
C HIS A 34 -15.53 0.06 7.10
N SER A 35 -15.54 -0.38 5.84
CA SER A 35 -14.94 -1.64 5.46
C SER A 35 -13.47 -1.49 5.80
N GLU A 36 -13.09 -1.96 6.99
CA GLU A 36 -11.69 -2.10 7.35
C GLU A 36 -11.05 -2.98 6.27
N LEU A 37 -9.93 -2.52 5.74
CA LEU A 37 -9.17 -3.31 4.78
C LEU A 37 -8.71 -4.59 5.48
N PRO A 38 -8.60 -5.70 4.74
CA PRO A 38 -8.00 -6.89 5.32
C PRO A 38 -6.59 -6.56 5.85
N PRO A 39 -6.15 -7.21 6.94
CA PRO A 39 -4.83 -6.98 7.51
C PRO A 39 -3.71 -7.18 6.47
N PHE A 40 -3.85 -8.18 5.60
CA PHE A 40 -2.96 -8.43 4.47
C PHE A 40 -3.50 -7.77 3.19
N THR A 41 -2.68 -6.96 2.55
CA THR A 41 -2.99 -6.28 1.29
C THR A 41 -1.85 -6.41 0.30
N ALA A 42 -2.19 -6.46 -1.00
CA ALA A 42 -1.26 -6.32 -2.10
C ALA A 42 -1.62 -5.04 -2.87
N SER A 43 -0.65 -4.18 -3.15
CA SER A 43 -0.80 -2.91 -3.87
C SER A 43 0.44 -2.61 -4.70
N GLY A 44 0.51 -1.47 -5.36
CA GLY A 44 1.69 -1.09 -6.12
C GLY A 44 1.52 0.26 -6.78
N TYR A 45 2.58 0.70 -7.47
CA TYR A 45 2.59 1.95 -8.21
C TYR A 45 3.63 1.93 -9.33
N VAL A 46 3.43 2.83 -10.29
CA VAL A 46 4.38 3.15 -11.35
C VAL A 46 5.32 4.23 -10.82
N GLY A 47 6.63 3.97 -10.83
CA GLY A 47 7.65 4.99 -10.61
C GLY A 47 8.39 5.32 -11.90
N ASP A 48 9.20 6.38 -11.88
CA ASP A 48 9.92 6.84 -13.08
C ASP A 48 10.88 5.78 -13.65
N GLN A 49 11.46 4.94 -12.77
CA GLN A 49 12.49 3.96 -13.14
C GLN A 49 11.97 2.53 -13.23
N GLY A 50 10.78 2.24 -12.70
CA GLY A 50 10.24 0.89 -12.63
C GLY A 50 8.89 0.83 -11.92
N ALA A 51 8.31 -0.36 -11.93
CA ALA A 51 7.13 -0.67 -11.15
C ALA A 51 7.53 -1.09 -9.74
N VAL A 52 6.71 -0.73 -8.76
CA VAL A 52 6.81 -1.23 -7.39
C VAL A 52 5.55 -2.02 -7.06
N ARG A 53 5.74 -3.26 -6.64
CA ARG A 53 4.69 -4.13 -6.07
C ARG A 53 4.92 -4.22 -4.56
N ILE A 54 3.85 -4.12 -3.77
CA ILE A 54 3.92 -4.06 -2.31
C ILE A 54 2.96 -5.08 -1.72
N TRP A 55 3.44 -5.87 -0.77
CA TRP A 55 2.62 -6.66 0.13
C TRP A 55 2.80 -6.11 1.54
N ARG A 56 1.70 -5.90 2.24
CA ARG A 56 1.69 -5.36 3.59
C ARG A 56 0.77 -6.18 4.47
N LYS A 57 1.21 -6.44 5.71
CA LYS A 57 0.41 -7.02 6.77
C LYS A 57 0.48 -6.17 8.02
N ASP A 58 -0.68 -5.76 8.49
CA ASP A 58 -0.83 -5.08 9.79
C ASP A 58 -1.20 -6.12 10.85
N SER A 59 -0.63 -6.02 12.05
CA SER A 59 -0.92 -6.92 13.18
C SER A 59 -0.89 -6.14 14.50
N GLY A 60 -2.04 -5.60 14.89
CA GLY A 60 -2.07 -4.56 15.92
C GLY A 60 -1.39 -3.31 15.39
N ASP A 61 -0.41 -2.80 16.13
CA ASP A 61 0.39 -1.64 15.73
C ASP A 61 1.62 -2.02 14.89
N ASP A 62 1.88 -3.32 14.69
CA ASP A 62 3.01 -3.80 13.91
C ASP A 62 2.69 -3.78 12.41
N VAL A 63 3.68 -3.37 11.61
CA VAL A 63 3.59 -3.35 10.15
C VAL A 63 4.72 -4.20 9.55
N HIS A 64 4.38 -5.18 8.73
CA HIS A 64 5.31 -5.94 7.91
C HIS A 64 5.08 -5.60 6.43
N LEU A 65 6.11 -5.13 5.73
CA LEU A 65 6.03 -4.74 4.33
C LEU A 65 7.11 -5.44 3.51
N LEU A 66 6.72 -6.05 2.40
CA LEU A 66 7.60 -6.52 1.34
C LEU A 66 7.33 -5.69 0.09
N SER A 67 8.38 -5.17 -0.52
CA SER A 67 8.31 -4.48 -1.81
C SER A 67 9.18 -5.18 -2.84
N VAL A 68 8.72 -5.22 -4.09
CA VAL A 68 9.50 -5.68 -5.24
C VAL A 68 9.53 -4.55 -6.26
N PHE A 69 10.74 -4.04 -6.52
CA PHE A 69 11.00 -3.08 -7.59
C PHE A 69 11.46 -3.82 -8.84
N SER A 70 10.79 -3.55 -9.96
CA SER A 70 11.13 -4.09 -11.28
C SER A 70 11.37 -2.95 -12.27
N PRO A 71 12.59 -2.78 -12.80
CA PRO A 71 12.92 -1.65 -13.66
C PRO A 71 12.27 -1.74 -15.05
N TRP A 72 11.97 -0.59 -15.67
CA TRP A 72 11.38 -0.53 -17.02
C TRP A 72 12.35 -0.97 -18.12
N ARG A 73 13.64 -0.71 -17.88
CA ARG A 73 14.74 -0.97 -18.81
C ARG A 73 15.75 -1.87 -18.12
N LYS A 74 16.96 -1.98 -18.70
CA LYS A 74 18.07 -2.67 -18.04
C LYS A 74 18.26 -2.14 -16.62
N GLY A 75 18.33 -3.07 -15.68
CA GLY A 75 18.48 -2.81 -14.26
C GLY A 75 18.19 -4.09 -13.51
N GLU A 76 18.39 -4.03 -12.20
CA GLU A 76 18.31 -5.21 -11.33
C GLU A 76 17.00 -5.16 -10.54
N THR A 77 16.28 -6.28 -10.54
CA THR A 77 15.12 -6.42 -9.65
C THR A 77 15.62 -6.35 -8.22
N THR A 78 14.85 -5.72 -7.35
CA THR A 78 15.19 -5.60 -5.92
C THR A 78 13.98 -5.97 -5.08
N THR A 79 14.19 -6.82 -4.06
CA THR A 79 13.21 -7.01 -2.98
C THR A 79 13.66 -6.24 -1.74
N SER A 80 12.72 -5.59 -1.06
CA SER A 80 12.98 -4.93 0.22
C SER A 80 11.90 -5.33 1.23
N GLU A 81 12.32 -5.92 2.35
CA GLU A 81 11.48 -6.21 3.50
C GLU A 81 11.70 -5.18 4.60
N TYR A 82 10.62 -4.75 5.24
CA TYR A 82 10.62 -3.77 6.31
C TYR A 82 9.70 -4.21 7.43
N ARG A 83 10.08 -3.92 8.68
CA ARG A 83 9.22 -4.17 9.84
C ARG A 83 9.21 -2.97 10.77
N TRP A 84 8.03 -2.61 11.25
CA TRP A 84 7.83 -1.62 12.30
C TRP A 84 7.11 -2.23 13.49
N GLN A 85 7.47 -1.76 14.68
CA GLN A 85 6.74 -1.98 15.92
C GLN A 85 6.14 -0.63 16.33
N GLY A 86 4.83 -0.46 16.11
CA GLY A 86 4.23 0.87 16.08
C GLY A 86 4.90 1.76 15.03
N ASP A 87 5.45 2.90 15.46
CA ASP A 87 6.16 3.82 14.58
C ASP A 87 7.67 3.56 14.48
N SER A 88 8.21 2.66 15.31
CA SER A 88 9.63 2.36 15.36
C SER A 88 10.02 1.33 14.29
N LEU A 89 10.84 1.74 13.32
CA LEU A 89 11.45 0.84 12.34
C LEU A 89 12.40 -0.13 13.04
N SER A 90 12.21 -1.44 12.86
CA SER A 90 13.00 -2.50 13.52
C SER A 90 13.86 -3.33 12.55
N LEU A 91 13.47 -3.42 11.28
CA LEU A 91 14.18 -4.17 10.25
C LEU A 91 14.13 -3.47 8.89
N ILE A 92 15.26 -3.49 8.20
CA ILE A 92 15.37 -3.32 6.76
C ILE A 92 16.16 -4.51 6.22
N GLU A 93 15.62 -5.21 5.22
CA GLU A 93 16.33 -6.24 4.49
C GLU A 93 16.17 -6.01 2.98
N LEU A 94 17.26 -6.04 2.23
CA LEU A 94 17.29 -5.76 0.80
C LEU A 94 18.00 -6.91 0.07
N ASN A 95 17.43 -7.38 -1.04
CA ASN A 95 18.13 -8.25 -1.97
C ASN A 95 18.11 -7.62 -3.37
N VAL A 96 19.29 -7.39 -3.92
CA VAL A 96 19.46 -6.94 -5.32
C VAL A 96 19.86 -8.15 -6.15
N TYR A 97 19.02 -8.50 -7.12
CA TYR A 97 19.20 -9.69 -7.97
C TYR A 97 20.17 -9.42 -9.12
N SER A 98 21.36 -8.91 -8.79
CA SER A 98 22.45 -8.56 -9.71
C SER A 98 23.52 -9.65 -9.82
N LYS A 99 24.54 -9.41 -10.65
CA LYS A 99 25.77 -10.24 -10.72
C LYS A 99 27.01 -9.35 -10.50
N PRO A 100 27.68 -9.41 -9.33
CA PRO A 100 27.35 -10.25 -8.16
C PRO A 100 26.07 -9.80 -7.46
N ALA A 101 25.41 -10.70 -6.75
CA ALA A 101 24.24 -10.38 -5.94
C ALA A 101 24.64 -9.53 -4.73
N GLU A 102 23.73 -8.68 -4.27
CA GLU A 102 23.91 -7.85 -3.07
C GLU A 102 22.79 -8.09 -2.07
N HIS A 103 23.16 -8.26 -0.80
CA HIS A 103 22.24 -8.36 0.33
C HIS A 103 22.56 -7.29 1.36
N VAL A 104 21.54 -6.61 1.87
CA VAL A 104 21.70 -5.64 2.96
C VAL A 104 20.73 -5.99 4.08
N ARG A 105 21.22 -5.96 5.31
CA ARG A 105 20.38 -6.13 6.50
C ARG A 105 20.74 -5.11 7.57
N ILE A 106 19.74 -4.41 8.05
CA ILE A 106 19.86 -3.40 9.11
C ILE A 106 18.79 -3.69 10.15
N ARG A 107 19.18 -3.73 11.42
CA ARG A 107 18.25 -3.88 12.55
C ARG A 107 18.43 -2.71 13.50
N PHE A 108 17.31 -2.33 14.10
CA PHE A 108 17.28 -1.30 15.12
C PHE A 108 16.76 -1.90 16.43
N ASP A 109 17.16 -1.32 17.56
CA ASP A 109 16.60 -1.65 18.87
C ASP A 109 15.26 -0.93 19.10
N ASP A 110 14.67 -1.15 20.27
CA ASP A 110 13.39 -0.56 20.70
C ASP A 110 13.44 0.96 20.87
N ARG A 111 14.64 1.54 20.99
CA ARG A 111 14.87 2.99 21.01
C ARG A 111 15.10 3.56 19.61
N GLY A 112 15.06 2.71 18.58
CA GLY A 112 15.32 3.08 17.19
C GLY A 112 16.81 3.26 16.90
N GLU A 113 17.72 2.80 17.77
CA GLU A 113 19.17 2.86 17.58
C GLU A 113 19.67 1.66 16.78
N LEU A 114 20.79 1.83 16.07
CA LEU A 114 21.36 0.75 15.25
C LEU A 114 21.84 -0.41 16.15
N SER A 115 21.23 -1.59 15.99
CA SER A 115 21.63 -2.80 16.70
C SER A 115 22.45 -3.77 15.83
N PHE A 116 22.25 -3.72 14.51
CA PHE A 116 23.00 -4.52 13.55
C PHE A 116 23.01 -3.88 12.16
N MET A 117 24.13 -4.02 11.44
CA MET A 117 24.22 -3.74 10.01
C MET A 117 25.15 -4.71 9.31
N GLN A 118 24.78 -5.11 8.11
CA GLN A 118 25.65 -5.84 7.20
C GLN A 118 25.23 -5.55 5.75
N ARG A 119 26.21 -5.27 4.90
CA ARG A 119 26.09 -5.35 3.44
C ARG A 119 26.97 -6.47 2.95
N GLU A 120 26.44 -7.36 2.13
CA GLU A 120 27.17 -8.47 1.55
C GLU A 120 27.13 -8.35 0.02
N VAL A 121 28.30 -8.32 -0.60
CA VAL A 121 28.46 -8.29 -2.07
C VAL A 121 29.51 -9.31 -2.42
N ASP A 122 29.16 -10.26 -3.31
CA ASP A 122 30.09 -11.32 -3.72
C ASP A 122 30.69 -12.11 -2.53
N GLY A 123 29.87 -12.37 -1.51
CA GLY A 123 30.26 -13.03 -0.26
C GLY A 123 31.13 -12.16 0.68
N GLN A 124 31.48 -10.94 0.28
CA GLN A 124 32.25 -10.01 1.11
C GLN A 124 31.34 -9.17 1.99
N LYS A 125 31.54 -9.27 3.30
CA LYS A 125 30.78 -8.52 4.32
C LYS A 125 31.41 -7.17 4.58
N GLN A 126 30.58 -6.13 4.54
CA GLN A 126 30.95 -4.73 4.70
C GLN A 126 30.01 -4.07 5.70
N GLN A 127 30.56 -3.12 6.46
CA GLN A 127 29.74 -2.19 7.23
C GLN A 127 29.14 -1.13 6.32
N LEU A 128 28.02 -0.56 6.74
CA LEU A 128 27.39 0.58 6.09
C LEU A 128 27.86 1.87 6.73
N SER A 129 27.98 2.94 5.94
CA SER A 129 28.20 4.28 6.47
C SER A 129 26.92 4.82 7.13
N SER A 130 27.08 5.85 7.98
CA SER A 130 25.95 6.60 8.55
C SER A 130 24.99 7.11 7.48
N ASP A 131 25.53 7.62 6.37
CA ASP A 131 24.74 8.20 5.28
C ASP A 131 23.94 7.13 4.54
N GLN A 132 24.52 5.94 4.36
CA GLN A 132 23.79 4.80 3.78
C GLN A 132 22.64 4.38 4.69
N ILE A 133 22.87 4.29 6.00
CA ILE A 133 21.82 3.95 6.97
C ILE A 133 20.70 4.99 6.94
N ALA A 134 21.05 6.28 6.93
CA ALA A 134 20.08 7.38 6.85
C ALA A 134 19.24 7.30 5.55
N LEU A 135 19.88 7.01 4.42
CA LEU A 135 19.19 6.81 3.15
C LEU A 135 18.23 5.61 3.18
N TYR A 136 18.64 4.49 3.79
CA TYR A 136 17.77 3.32 3.93
C TYR A 136 16.57 3.60 4.83
N ARG A 137 16.74 4.32 5.94
CA ARG A 137 15.63 4.78 6.80
C ARG A 137 14.66 5.66 6.03
N TYR A 138 15.16 6.67 5.33
CA TYR A 138 14.34 7.55 4.51
C TYR A 138 13.51 6.75 3.50
N ARG A 139 14.12 5.79 2.79
CA ARG A 139 13.41 4.93 1.83
C ARG A 139 12.35 4.05 2.50
N ALA A 140 12.62 3.54 3.70
CA ALA A 140 11.65 2.78 4.49
C ALA A 140 10.42 3.64 4.84
N ASP A 141 10.65 4.88 5.27
CA ASP A 141 9.55 5.81 5.62
C ASP A 141 8.73 6.17 4.38
N GLN A 142 9.38 6.44 3.25
CA GLN A 142 8.70 6.75 1.98
C GLN A 142 7.82 5.58 1.50
N ILE A 143 8.30 4.34 1.57
CA ILE A 143 7.50 3.19 1.13
C ILE A 143 6.34 2.91 2.08
N ARG A 144 6.50 3.13 3.40
CA ARG A 144 5.40 3.01 4.37
C ARG A 144 4.30 4.04 4.07
N GLN A 145 4.67 5.32 3.92
CA GLN A 145 3.72 6.39 3.58
C GLN A 145 3.00 6.14 2.26
N THR A 146 3.74 5.67 1.25
CA THR A 146 3.14 5.30 -0.05
C THR A 146 2.16 4.14 0.11
N SER A 147 2.50 3.12 0.90
CA SER A 147 1.61 2.00 1.19
C SER A 147 0.35 2.43 1.95
N ASP A 148 0.47 3.36 2.91
CA ASP A 148 -0.68 3.95 3.60
C ASP A 148 -1.63 4.65 2.62
N ALA A 149 -1.10 5.46 1.72
CA ALA A 149 -1.89 6.16 0.70
C ALA A 149 -2.58 5.20 -0.28
N LEU A 150 -1.86 4.17 -0.75
CA LEU A 150 -2.42 3.14 -1.65
C LEU A 150 -3.55 2.35 -0.97
N ARG A 151 -3.40 2.02 0.32
CA ARG A 151 -4.45 1.39 1.12
C ARG A 151 -5.65 2.32 1.24
N GLN A 152 -5.45 3.59 1.57
CA GLN A 152 -6.54 4.57 1.65
C GLN A 152 -7.29 4.71 0.32
N GLY A 153 -6.59 4.70 -0.81
CA GLY A 153 -7.14 4.70 -2.16
C GLY A 153 -7.71 3.36 -2.63
N ARG A 154 -7.64 2.31 -1.80
CA ARG A 154 -8.09 0.93 -2.12
C ARG A 154 -7.46 0.38 -3.39
N VAL A 155 -6.18 0.68 -3.61
CA VAL A 155 -5.42 0.16 -4.75
C VAL A 155 -5.03 -1.29 -4.46
N ILE A 156 -5.49 -2.20 -5.32
CA ILE A 156 -5.27 -3.64 -5.23
C ILE A 156 -4.32 -4.06 -6.35
N LEU A 157 -3.23 -4.71 -6.00
CA LEU A 157 -2.37 -5.39 -6.96
C LEU A 157 -2.95 -6.77 -7.26
N ARG A 158 -3.09 -7.06 -8.56
CA ARG A 158 -3.33 -8.39 -9.09
C ARG A 158 -2.20 -8.77 -10.03
N GLN A 159 -1.91 -10.06 -10.12
CA GLN A 159 -0.89 -10.57 -11.02
C GLN A 159 -1.09 -12.06 -11.31
N GLY A 160 -0.59 -12.51 -12.46
CA GLY A 160 -0.77 -13.89 -12.90
C GLY A 160 -0.25 -14.14 -14.31
N ARG A 161 -0.67 -15.27 -14.88
CA ARG A 161 -0.31 -15.75 -16.21
C ARG A 161 -1.38 -15.39 -17.21
N TRP A 162 -0.99 -14.74 -18.31
CA TRP A 162 -1.91 -14.33 -19.37
C TRP A 162 -2.21 -15.46 -20.34
N HIS A 163 -3.48 -15.61 -20.70
CA HIS A 163 -3.96 -16.59 -21.67
C HIS A 163 -4.49 -15.92 -22.95
N ALA A 164 -4.56 -16.70 -24.04
CA ALA A 164 -4.93 -16.21 -25.36
C ALA A 164 -6.39 -15.72 -25.48
N ASP A 165 -7.26 -16.09 -24.54
CA ASP A 165 -8.66 -15.65 -24.46
C ASP A 165 -8.86 -14.36 -23.63
N ASN A 166 -7.74 -13.69 -23.33
CA ASN A 166 -7.66 -12.49 -22.50
C ASN A 166 -8.06 -12.72 -21.04
N THR A 167 -7.95 -13.97 -20.57
CA THR A 167 -8.04 -14.29 -19.15
C THR A 167 -6.66 -14.34 -18.50
N VAL A 168 -6.64 -14.25 -17.17
CA VAL A 168 -5.45 -14.39 -16.35
C VAL A 168 -5.72 -15.45 -15.29
N THR A 169 -4.83 -16.43 -15.18
CA THR A 169 -4.74 -17.26 -13.97
C THR A 169 -3.86 -16.54 -12.97
N THR A 170 -4.43 -16.06 -11.87
CA THR A 170 -3.72 -15.30 -10.84
C THR A 170 -2.72 -16.16 -10.10
N CYS A 171 -1.78 -15.53 -9.39
CA CYS A 171 -0.82 -16.25 -8.56
C CYS A 171 -1.47 -17.04 -7.40
N GLU A 172 -2.71 -16.69 -7.02
CA GLU A 172 -3.54 -17.43 -6.07
C GLU A 172 -4.31 -18.61 -6.71
N GLY A 173 -4.28 -18.73 -8.04
CA GLY A 173 -4.94 -19.81 -8.79
C GLY A 173 -6.37 -19.50 -9.26
N GLU A 174 -6.83 -18.25 -9.15
CA GLU A 174 -8.13 -17.83 -9.67
C GLU A 174 -8.02 -17.50 -11.17
N THR A 175 -9.03 -17.84 -11.98
CA THR A 175 -9.09 -17.38 -13.37
C THR A 175 -10.06 -16.20 -13.48
N LEU A 176 -9.59 -15.07 -13.98
CA LEU A 176 -10.40 -13.86 -14.17
C LEU A 176 -10.12 -13.21 -15.53
N LYS A 177 -10.99 -12.30 -15.94
CA LYS A 177 -10.77 -11.42 -17.10
C LYS A 177 -10.56 -9.99 -16.61
N PRO A 178 -9.35 -9.43 -16.71
CA PRO A 178 -9.07 -8.11 -16.15
C PRO A 178 -9.70 -7.01 -17.03
N ASP A 179 -10.24 -5.97 -16.39
CA ASP A 179 -10.89 -4.84 -17.06
C ASP A 179 -9.86 -3.79 -17.52
N LEU A 180 -8.95 -4.21 -18.39
CA LEU A 180 -7.87 -3.37 -18.91
C LEU A 180 -8.28 -2.62 -20.18
N GLU A 181 -7.80 -1.40 -20.32
CA GLU A 181 -7.97 -0.63 -21.55
C GLU A 181 -7.36 -1.34 -22.77
N SER A 182 -7.92 -1.08 -23.96
CA SER A 182 -7.52 -1.78 -25.19
C SER A 182 -6.03 -1.60 -25.54
N TRP A 183 -5.41 -0.47 -25.19
CA TRP A 183 -3.98 -0.29 -25.42
C TRP A 183 -3.12 -1.23 -24.57
N ALA A 184 -3.55 -1.52 -23.34
CA ALA A 184 -2.85 -2.41 -22.42
C ALA A 184 -2.96 -3.86 -22.90
N ILE A 185 -4.15 -4.29 -23.34
CA ILE A 185 -4.37 -5.60 -23.96
C ILE A 185 -3.47 -5.75 -25.20
N ASN A 186 -3.48 -4.75 -26.10
CA ASN A 186 -2.62 -4.75 -27.29
C ASN A 186 -1.12 -4.83 -26.94
N HIS A 187 -0.70 -4.22 -25.84
CA HIS A 187 0.68 -4.28 -25.36
C HIS A 187 1.04 -5.69 -24.86
N ILE A 188 0.16 -6.31 -24.07
CA ILE A 188 0.33 -7.69 -23.59
C ILE A 188 0.39 -8.67 -24.74
N GLU A 189 -0.58 -8.62 -25.66
CA GLU A 189 -0.62 -9.52 -26.82
C GLU A 189 0.60 -9.36 -27.73
N ARG A 190 1.07 -8.12 -27.94
CA ARG A 190 2.30 -7.87 -28.69
C ARG A 190 3.49 -8.55 -28.04
N ARG A 191 3.59 -8.50 -26.71
CA ARG A 191 4.67 -9.18 -25.99
C ARG A 191 4.52 -10.71 -26.05
N GLN A 192 3.30 -11.22 -25.86
CA GLN A 192 2.99 -12.65 -25.96
C GLN A 192 3.37 -13.23 -27.33
N ARG A 193 3.11 -12.52 -28.43
CA ARG A 193 3.50 -12.96 -29.79
C ARG A 193 5.00 -13.13 -30.00
N HIS A 194 5.83 -12.44 -29.21
CA HIS A 194 7.29 -12.55 -29.26
C HIS A 194 7.85 -13.50 -28.19
N SER A 195 6.98 -14.14 -27.41
CA SER A 195 7.35 -15.07 -26.34
C SER A 195 6.99 -16.50 -26.73
N SER A 196 7.89 -17.45 -26.45
CA SER A 196 7.63 -18.88 -26.58
C SER A 196 6.86 -19.47 -25.39
N VAL A 197 6.66 -18.68 -24.33
CA VAL A 197 5.93 -19.04 -23.11
C VAL A 197 4.84 -18.01 -22.83
N GLU A 198 3.83 -18.38 -22.03
CA GLU A 198 2.87 -17.42 -21.51
C GLU A 198 3.59 -16.29 -20.76
N VAL A 199 3.18 -15.05 -20.98
CA VAL A 199 3.73 -13.90 -20.26
C VAL A 199 3.06 -13.76 -18.90
N SER A 200 3.81 -13.27 -17.93
CA SER A 200 3.25 -12.84 -16.65
C SER A 200 2.78 -11.38 -16.77
N VAL A 201 1.64 -11.08 -16.17
CA VAL A 201 1.05 -9.74 -16.12
C VAL A 201 0.81 -9.35 -14.67
N ALA A 202 0.97 -8.06 -14.37
CA ALA A 202 0.55 -7.45 -13.12
C ALA A 202 -0.22 -6.17 -13.42
N TRP A 203 -1.31 -5.91 -12.70
CA TRP A 203 -2.13 -4.72 -12.85
C TRP A 203 -2.64 -4.23 -11.50
N LEU A 204 -3.06 -2.98 -11.47
CA LEU A 204 -3.65 -2.32 -10.32
C LEU A 204 -5.14 -2.16 -10.57
N GLU A 205 -5.95 -2.45 -9.57
CA GLU A 205 -7.40 -2.19 -9.54
C GLU A 205 -7.68 -1.16 -8.45
N ALA A 206 -8.45 -0.12 -8.78
CA ALA A 206 -8.89 0.91 -7.86
C ALA A 206 -10.34 1.31 -8.19
N PRO A 207 -11.04 2.06 -7.31
CA PRO A 207 -12.39 2.56 -7.62
C PRO A 207 -12.51 3.31 -8.96
N GLU A 208 -11.42 3.92 -9.42
CA GLU A 208 -11.34 4.67 -10.67
C GLU A 208 -11.14 3.79 -11.92
N GLY A 209 -10.74 2.52 -11.76
CA GLY A 209 -10.52 1.59 -12.87
C GLY A 209 -9.30 0.70 -12.69
N SER A 210 -8.90 0.01 -13.76
CA SER A 210 -7.74 -0.88 -13.78
C SER A 210 -6.63 -0.39 -14.69
N GLN A 211 -5.38 -0.50 -14.23
CA GLN A 211 -4.21 -0.09 -14.99
C GLN A 211 -3.16 -1.20 -15.03
N LEU A 212 -2.68 -1.52 -16.24
CA LEU A 212 -1.55 -2.43 -16.42
C LEU A 212 -0.29 -1.85 -15.77
N LEU A 213 0.34 -2.65 -14.90
CA LEU A 213 1.56 -2.29 -14.19
C LEU A 213 2.81 -2.89 -14.87
N LEU A 214 2.77 -4.18 -15.17
CA LEU A 214 3.89 -4.91 -15.78
C LEU A 214 3.41 -6.00 -16.73
N VAL A 215 4.20 -6.26 -17.77
CA VAL A 215 4.14 -7.49 -18.56
C VAL A 215 5.57 -7.97 -18.85
N ALA A 216 5.85 -9.23 -18.52
CA ALA A 216 7.19 -9.77 -18.66
C ALA A 216 7.18 -11.30 -18.87
N ASN A 217 8.34 -11.87 -19.20
CA ASN A 217 8.46 -13.33 -19.40
C ASN A 217 8.81 -14.02 -18.06
N GLU A 218 9.33 -13.24 -17.12
CA GLU A 218 9.65 -13.58 -15.75
C GLU A 218 8.38 -14.00 -15.00
N ASP A 219 8.51 -14.96 -14.09
CA ASP A 219 7.41 -15.39 -13.23
C ASP A 219 7.22 -14.40 -12.07
N PHE A 220 6.16 -13.60 -12.13
CA PHE A 220 5.83 -12.65 -11.07
C PHE A 220 5.37 -13.31 -9.77
N CYS A 221 4.85 -14.54 -9.84
CA CYS A 221 4.31 -15.25 -8.70
C CYS A 221 5.42 -15.74 -7.76
N HIS A 222 6.66 -15.89 -8.25
CA HIS A 222 7.81 -16.28 -7.44
C HIS A 222 8.08 -15.32 -6.27
N TRP A 223 7.82 -14.02 -6.43
CA TRP A 223 8.01 -13.02 -5.37
C TRP A 223 6.76 -12.76 -4.52
N GLN A 224 5.63 -13.40 -4.83
CA GLN A 224 4.41 -13.18 -4.08
C GLN A 224 4.44 -13.95 -2.76
N PRO A 225 4.35 -13.27 -1.61
CA PRO A 225 4.21 -13.94 -0.32
C PRO A 225 2.77 -14.49 -0.17
N THR A 226 2.62 -15.55 0.62
CA THR A 226 1.28 -16.04 1.00
C THR A 226 0.85 -15.38 2.31
N ALA A 227 -0.40 -14.92 2.40
CA ALA A 227 -0.92 -14.24 3.59
C ALA A 227 -0.75 -15.06 4.90
N LYS A 228 -0.75 -16.39 4.79
CA LYS A 228 -0.59 -17.31 5.92
C LYS A 228 0.85 -17.37 6.44
N THR A 229 1.85 -17.25 5.57
CA THR A 229 3.27 -17.38 5.92
C THR A 229 4.01 -16.04 5.96
N PHE A 230 3.33 -14.96 5.59
CA PHE A 230 3.81 -13.58 5.66
C PHE A 230 3.50 -12.95 7.02
#